data_AF-A0A067QI89-F1
#
_entry.id   AF-A0A067QI89-F1
#
_cell.length_a   1.000
_cell.length_b   1.000
_cell.length_c   1.000
_cell.angle_alpha   90.00
_cell.angle_beta   90.00
_cell.angle_gamma   90.00
#
_symmetry.space_group_name_H-M   'P 1'
#
loop_
_entity.id
_entity.type
_entity.pdbx_description
1 polymer ?
#
loop_
_entity_poly.entity_id
_entity_poly.type
_entity_poly.pdbx_seq_one_letter_code
_entity_poly.pdbx_strand_id
1 'polypeptide(L)'
;MSHFSSSKFDALSRTVYDIVRGIPALRKVSKHRLDPFCLDVSIVALAIRTGYLVDAFCVSNPLEVFPSLVQALFKASDSFKDLRHLYDPQSDQSFFVNISLLRERFQTLCNDPLSLDMDDQRVEFVALTDPPTLVSSPLPHLASTMKGVLQLPDIMTSHSLSQRGQDLSPLDFTLTIPLAAIVLEYPIAYVPMHTPHPTPFLSGVPLDVYEVTLSLSSGVRHVMMKFSCPASVGMDYPERLSSDRLKERLRERFRARLEAMVGGGNGGDVEIGHRVEVLDRVAL
;
A
#
# COMPACT_ATOMS: atom_id res chain seq x y z
N MET A 1 1.46 34.18 -5.19
CA MET A 1 2.33 33.00 -5.32
C MET A 1 2.36 32.31 -3.97
N SER A 2 1.83 31.09 -3.90
CA SER A 2 1.35 30.41 -2.68
C SER A 2 2.45 29.58 -2.00
N HIS A 3 2.84 29.98 -0.78
CA HIS A 3 3.69 29.19 0.14
C HIS A 3 2.95 28.02 0.84
N PHE A 4 1.76 27.64 0.36
CA PHE A 4 0.76 26.87 1.11
C PHE A 4 0.98 25.34 1.16
N SER A 5 1.98 24.84 0.43
CA SER A 5 2.11 23.40 0.11
C SER A 5 2.86 22.59 1.16
N SER A 6 4.11 22.98 1.49
CA SER A 6 4.90 22.31 2.54
C SER A 6 4.19 22.36 3.89
N SER A 7 3.52 23.48 4.17
CA SER A 7 2.88 23.72 5.46
C SER A 7 1.75 22.74 5.77
N LYS A 8 1.00 22.27 4.75
CA LYS A 8 -0.14 21.37 4.99
C LYS A 8 0.34 19.97 5.36
N PHE A 9 1.32 19.43 4.62
CA PHE A 9 1.89 18.12 4.90
C PHE A 9 2.57 18.11 6.28
N ASP A 10 3.41 19.11 6.56
CA ASP A 10 4.12 19.21 7.84
C ASP A 10 3.14 19.37 9.01
N ALA A 11 2.07 20.17 8.85
CA ALA A 11 1.03 20.32 9.86
C ALA A 11 0.27 19.02 10.11
N LEU A 12 -0.05 18.27 9.05
CA LEU A 12 -0.75 16.99 9.17
C LEU A 12 0.13 15.95 9.87
N SER A 13 1.40 15.82 9.46
CA SER A 13 2.35 14.89 10.09
C SER A 13 2.56 15.19 11.58
N ARG A 14 2.69 16.48 11.95
CA ARG A 14 2.72 16.89 13.37
C ARG A 14 1.44 16.53 14.11
N THR A 15 0.28 16.75 13.48
CA THR A 15 -1.02 16.36 14.06
C THR A 15 -1.07 14.85 14.34
N VAL A 16 -0.61 14.01 13.39
CA VAL A 16 -0.51 12.56 13.61
C VAL A 16 0.42 12.26 14.79
N TYR A 17 1.60 12.86 14.82
CA TYR A 17 2.59 12.65 15.88
C TYR A 17 2.03 12.98 17.27
N ASP A 18 1.40 14.15 17.42
CA ASP A 18 0.85 14.61 18.70
C ASP A 18 -0.25 13.68 19.21
N ILE A 19 -1.14 13.24 18.32
CA ILE A 19 -2.21 12.29 18.66
C ILE A 19 -1.63 10.93 19.04
N VAL A 20 -0.67 10.41 18.27
CA VAL A 20 -0.03 9.12 18.57
C VAL A 20 0.67 9.15 19.94
N ARG A 21 1.33 10.26 20.29
CA ARG A 21 1.94 10.43 21.62
C ARG A 21 0.92 10.48 22.76
N GLY A 22 -0.29 10.94 22.47
CA GLY A 22 -1.43 10.90 23.39
C GLY A 22 -1.88 9.48 23.75
N ILE A 23 -1.72 8.51 22.85
CA ILE A 23 -2.18 7.13 23.03
C ILE A 23 -1.17 6.34 23.89
N PRO A 24 -1.57 5.84 25.09
CA PRO A 24 -0.65 5.18 26.01
C PRO A 24 0.11 3.99 25.41
N ALA A 25 -0.56 3.18 24.60
CA ALA A 25 0.04 2.00 23.96
C ALA A 25 1.16 2.36 22.96
N LEU A 26 1.10 3.55 22.35
CA LEU A 26 2.07 4.00 21.34
C LEU A 26 3.15 4.92 21.91
N ARG A 27 2.98 5.42 23.14
CA ARG A 27 3.93 6.36 23.78
C ARG A 27 5.34 5.81 23.90
N LYS A 28 5.48 4.48 24.07
CA LYS A 28 6.77 3.78 24.22
C LYS A 28 7.50 3.56 22.88
N VAL A 29 6.86 3.80 21.74
CA VAL A 29 7.51 3.67 20.43
C VAL A 29 8.60 4.73 20.32
N SER A 30 9.81 4.31 19.92
CA SER A 30 10.95 5.20 19.74
C SER A 30 10.66 6.24 18.66
N LYS A 31 11.17 7.47 18.81
CA LYS A 31 11.00 8.55 17.83
C LYS A 31 11.39 8.12 16.41
N HIS A 32 12.51 7.42 16.26
CA HIS A 32 12.99 6.89 14.97
C HIS A 32 11.97 6.02 14.21
N ARG A 33 11.12 5.27 14.92
CA ARG A 33 10.06 4.44 14.31
C ARG A 33 8.75 5.21 14.14
N LEU A 34 8.51 6.16 15.03
CA LEU A 34 7.31 6.96 15.02
C LEU A 34 7.31 8.00 13.89
N ASP A 35 8.45 8.61 13.60
CA ASP A 35 8.55 9.64 12.55
C ASP A 35 8.15 9.07 11.16
N PRO A 36 8.69 7.93 10.67
CA PRO A 36 8.24 7.30 9.42
C PRO A 36 6.76 6.90 9.46
N PHE A 37 6.30 6.30 10.56
CA PHE A 37 4.89 5.93 10.74
C PHE A 37 3.94 7.14 10.57
N CYS A 38 4.29 8.28 11.16
CA CYS A 38 3.50 9.50 11.03
C CYS A 38 3.49 10.03 9.59
N LEU A 39 4.63 9.93 8.89
CA LEU A 39 4.74 10.31 7.48
C LEU A 39 3.86 9.41 6.61
N ASP A 40 3.93 8.09 6.77
CA ASP A 40 3.15 7.13 5.99
C ASP A 40 1.64 7.29 6.20
N VAL A 41 1.19 7.45 7.45
CA VAL A 41 -0.22 7.73 7.75
C VAL A 41 -0.67 9.04 7.10
N SER A 42 0.18 10.06 7.09
CA SER A 42 -0.12 11.35 6.44
C SER A 42 -0.21 11.22 4.92
N ILE A 43 0.68 10.44 4.29
CA ILE A 43 0.67 10.15 2.86
C ILE A 43 -0.62 9.43 2.45
N VAL A 44 -1.08 8.46 3.26
CA VAL A 44 -2.35 7.76 3.01
C VAL A 44 -3.55 8.69 3.20
N ALA A 45 -3.57 9.47 4.28
CA ALA A 45 -4.65 10.41 4.56
C ALA A 45 -4.79 11.47 3.45
N LEU A 46 -3.67 11.97 2.91
CA LEU A 46 -3.64 12.93 1.81
C LEU A 46 -3.91 12.32 0.43
N ALA A 47 -4.27 11.03 0.37
CA ALA A 47 -4.53 10.30 -0.88
C ALA A 47 -3.33 10.32 -1.85
N ILE A 48 -2.10 10.37 -1.33
CA ILE A 48 -0.89 10.19 -2.15
C ILE A 48 -0.68 8.69 -2.42
N ARG A 49 -0.91 7.84 -1.41
CA ARG A 49 -0.86 6.38 -1.49
C ARG A 49 -2.17 5.75 -1.02
N THR A 50 -2.55 4.62 -1.60
CA THR A 50 -3.76 3.89 -1.19
C THR A 50 -3.68 3.31 0.23
N GLY A 51 -2.54 2.74 0.62
CA GLY A 51 -2.42 2.13 1.94
C GLY A 51 -0.98 1.94 2.42
N TYR A 52 -0.84 1.66 3.72
CA TYR A 52 0.40 1.49 4.44
C TYR A 52 0.29 0.30 5.41
N LEU A 53 1.29 -0.58 5.41
CA LEU A 53 1.42 -1.71 6.33
C LEU A 53 2.19 -1.24 7.57
N VAL A 54 1.65 -1.49 8.76
CA VAL A 54 2.32 -1.15 10.02
C VAL A 54 3.35 -2.24 10.36
N ASP A 55 4.61 -2.02 9.98
CA ASP A 55 5.72 -2.94 10.24
C ASP A 55 6.81 -2.34 11.16
N ALA A 56 6.73 -1.04 11.45
CA ALA A 56 7.70 -0.33 12.28
C ALA A 56 7.69 -0.79 13.76
N PHE A 57 6.56 -1.28 14.26
CA PHE A 57 6.38 -1.74 15.64
C PHE A 57 5.12 -2.60 15.79
N CYS A 58 5.06 -3.39 16.87
CA CYS A 58 3.90 -4.21 17.23
C CYS A 58 3.12 -3.57 18.39
N VAL A 59 1.82 -3.81 18.43
CA VAL A 59 0.92 -3.37 19.52
C VAL A 59 0.14 -4.57 20.05
N SER A 60 -0.10 -4.66 21.35
CA SER A 60 -0.74 -5.83 21.96
C SER A 60 -2.22 -5.98 21.65
N ASN A 61 -2.92 -4.90 21.28
CA ASN A 61 -4.33 -4.93 20.90
C ASN A 61 -4.59 -4.01 19.69
N PRO A 62 -4.18 -4.43 18.47
CA PRO A 62 -4.31 -3.58 17.27
C PRO A 62 -5.76 -3.19 16.97
N LEU A 63 -6.71 -4.07 17.31
CA LEU A 63 -8.15 -3.86 17.13
C LEU A 63 -8.77 -2.84 18.11
N GLU A 64 -8.05 -2.41 19.13
CA GLU A 64 -8.48 -1.33 20.04
C GLU A 64 -7.65 -0.06 19.81
N VAL A 65 -6.34 -0.21 19.68
CA VAL A 65 -5.37 0.89 19.61
C VAL A 65 -5.51 1.68 18.31
N PHE A 66 -5.50 1.02 17.15
CA PHE A 66 -5.57 1.69 15.86
C PHE A 66 -6.95 2.28 15.52
N PRO A 67 -8.10 1.68 15.84
CA PRO A 67 -9.38 2.39 15.68
C PRO A 67 -9.46 3.64 16.55
N SER A 68 -8.97 3.57 17.79
CA SER A 68 -8.92 4.76 18.66
C SER A 68 -8.06 5.87 18.05
N LEU A 69 -6.93 5.50 17.43
CA LEU A 69 -6.08 6.42 16.66
C LEU A 69 -6.83 7.03 15.47
N VAL A 70 -7.45 6.22 14.61
CA VAL A 70 -8.21 6.70 13.45
C VAL A 70 -9.33 7.65 13.89
N GLN A 71 -10.05 7.32 14.97
CA GLN A 71 -11.11 8.17 15.50
C GLN A 71 -10.57 9.51 16.01
N ALA A 72 -9.44 9.51 16.71
CA ALA A 72 -8.80 10.74 17.17
C ALA A 72 -8.30 11.61 16.00
N LEU A 73 -7.71 10.99 14.98
CA LEU A 73 -7.28 11.67 13.74
C LEU A 73 -8.46 12.30 13.00
N PHE A 74 -9.55 11.54 12.81
CA PHE A 74 -10.78 12.02 12.18
C PHE A 74 -11.34 13.26 12.87
N LYS A 75 -11.37 13.27 14.22
CA LYS A 75 -11.84 14.42 14.99
C LYS A 75 -10.93 15.65 14.88
N ALA A 76 -9.66 15.45 14.55
CA ALA A 76 -8.67 16.52 14.45
C ALA A 76 -8.65 17.19 13.08
N SER A 77 -8.95 16.47 11.99
CA SER A 77 -8.96 17.04 10.64
C SER A 77 -9.80 16.20 9.66
N ASP A 78 -10.54 16.90 8.79
CA ASP A 78 -11.26 16.30 7.66
C ASP A 78 -10.34 15.57 6.66
N SER A 79 -9.03 15.84 6.68
CA SER A 79 -8.06 15.12 5.86
C SER A 79 -8.01 13.62 6.17
N PHE A 80 -8.52 13.20 7.33
CA PHE A 80 -8.57 11.79 7.74
C PHE A 80 -9.93 11.13 7.50
N LYS A 81 -10.89 11.80 6.84
CA LYS A 81 -12.24 11.27 6.62
C LYS A 81 -12.26 9.94 5.86
N ASP A 82 -11.29 9.73 4.98
CA ASP A 82 -11.13 8.52 4.17
C ASP A 82 -10.17 7.50 4.79
N LEU A 83 -9.53 7.83 5.91
CA LEU A 83 -8.60 6.92 6.58
C LEU A 83 -9.37 5.82 7.31
N ARG A 84 -8.99 4.56 7.08
CA ARG A 84 -9.52 3.38 7.77
C ARG A 84 -8.37 2.49 8.23
N HIS A 85 -8.63 1.69 9.27
CA HIS A 85 -7.74 0.63 9.72
C HIS A 85 -8.32 -0.73 9.29
N LEU A 86 -7.53 -1.50 8.56
CA LEU A 86 -7.81 -2.90 8.23
C LEU A 86 -6.86 -3.79 9.02
N TYR A 87 -7.37 -4.86 9.58
CA TYR A 87 -6.58 -5.82 10.33
C TYR A 87 -6.75 -7.23 9.76
N ASP A 88 -5.64 -7.90 9.47
CA ASP A 88 -5.60 -9.31 9.16
C ASP A 88 -5.16 -10.12 10.38
N PRO A 89 -6.08 -10.82 11.07
CA PRO A 89 -5.72 -11.64 12.23
C PRO A 89 -4.91 -12.88 11.90
N GLN A 90 -4.84 -13.33 10.65
CA GLN A 90 -4.04 -14.51 10.31
C GLN A 90 -2.56 -14.20 10.23
N SER A 91 -2.22 -13.05 9.65
CA SER A 91 -0.85 -12.55 9.59
C SER A 91 -0.46 -11.63 10.76
N ASP A 92 -1.44 -11.27 11.62
CA ASP A 92 -1.28 -10.25 12.67
C ASP A 92 -0.79 -8.91 12.09
N GLN A 93 -1.32 -8.55 10.92
CA GLN A 93 -0.93 -7.34 10.19
C GLN A 93 -2.01 -6.28 10.22
N SER A 94 -1.57 -5.03 10.42
CA SER A 94 -2.42 -3.84 10.41
C SER A 94 -2.10 -2.97 9.21
N PHE A 95 -3.13 -2.49 8.53
CA PHE A 95 -3.02 -1.56 7.41
C PHE A 95 -3.79 -0.27 7.70
N PHE A 96 -3.19 0.86 7.36
CA PHE A 96 -3.93 2.12 7.20
C PHE A 96 -4.24 2.30 5.73
N VAL A 97 -5.51 2.57 5.39
CA VAL A 97 -5.95 2.69 4.00
C VAL A 97 -6.77 3.95 3.78
N ASN A 98 -6.60 4.55 2.61
CA ASN A 98 -7.50 5.55 2.06
C ASN A 98 -8.63 4.81 1.33
N ILE A 99 -9.81 4.76 1.94
CA ILE A 99 -10.92 3.94 1.45
C ILE A 99 -11.44 4.42 0.09
N SER A 100 -11.36 5.73 -0.18
CA SER A 100 -11.78 6.31 -1.46
C SER A 100 -10.86 5.85 -2.59
N LEU A 101 -9.54 5.94 -2.43
CA LEU A 101 -8.58 5.41 -3.40
C LEU A 101 -8.69 3.88 -3.57
N LEU A 102 -8.89 3.14 -2.47
CA LEU A 102 -9.04 1.70 -2.54
C LEU A 102 -10.29 1.31 -3.35
N ARG A 103 -11.38 2.06 -3.19
CA ARG A 103 -12.63 1.86 -3.95
C ARG A 103 -12.43 2.13 -5.44
N GLU A 104 -11.78 3.24 -5.81
CA GLU A 104 -11.44 3.56 -7.20
C GLU A 104 -10.59 2.45 -7.83
N ARG A 105 -9.52 2.03 -7.16
CA ARG A 105 -8.64 0.97 -7.63
C ARG A 105 -9.40 -0.34 -7.86
N PHE A 106 -10.32 -0.67 -6.97
CA PHE A 106 -11.15 -1.85 -7.12
C PHE A 106 -12.12 -1.79 -8.29
N GLN A 107 -12.74 -0.62 -8.51
CA GLN A 107 -13.60 -0.40 -9.66
C GLN A 107 -12.81 -0.61 -10.96
N THR A 108 -11.59 -0.09 -11.05
CA THR A 108 -10.69 -0.34 -12.19
C THR A 108 -10.41 -1.84 -12.37
N LEU A 109 -10.12 -2.57 -11.29
CA LEU A 109 -9.86 -4.01 -11.36
C LEU A 109 -11.08 -4.85 -11.76
N CYS A 110 -12.30 -4.40 -11.44
CA CYS A 110 -13.54 -5.14 -11.71
C CYS A 110 -14.21 -4.80 -13.04
N ASN A 111 -14.12 -3.55 -13.51
CA ASN A 111 -15.01 -3.06 -14.55
C ASN A 111 -14.56 -3.40 -15.97
N ASP A 112 -13.26 -3.50 -16.27
CA ASP A 112 -12.75 -4.13 -17.50
C ASP A 112 -11.20 -4.22 -17.47
N PRO A 113 -10.58 -5.41 -17.37
CA PRO A 113 -9.13 -5.55 -17.47
C PRO A 113 -8.56 -5.21 -18.87
N LEU A 114 -9.42 -5.02 -19.88
CA LEU A 114 -9.04 -4.67 -21.26
C LEU A 114 -9.20 -3.17 -21.58
N SER A 115 -9.59 -2.34 -20.62
CA SER A 115 -9.57 -0.89 -20.76
C SER A 115 -8.13 -0.41 -21.00
N LEU A 116 -7.79 -0.15 -22.27
CA LEU A 116 -6.46 0.31 -22.70
C LEU A 116 -6.09 1.70 -22.14
N ASP A 117 -7.07 2.46 -21.67
CA ASP A 117 -6.89 3.85 -21.21
C ASP A 117 -6.37 3.96 -19.77
N MET A 118 -6.26 2.84 -19.03
CA MET A 118 -5.95 2.84 -17.58
C MET A 118 -4.65 2.09 -17.23
N ASP A 119 -3.66 2.06 -18.14
CA ASP A 119 -2.36 1.41 -17.88
C ASP A 119 -1.69 1.94 -16.59
N ASP A 120 -1.86 3.25 -16.36
CA ASP A 120 -1.94 4.02 -15.12
C ASP A 120 -2.07 3.25 -13.81
N GLN A 121 -3.07 2.38 -13.70
CA GLN A 121 -3.50 1.82 -12.41
C GLN A 121 -3.42 0.30 -12.35
N ARG A 122 -2.97 -0.33 -13.44
CA ARG A 122 -2.96 -1.77 -13.60
C ARG A 122 -2.01 -2.44 -12.59
N VAL A 123 -2.52 -3.50 -11.96
CA VAL A 123 -1.74 -4.43 -11.13
C VAL A 123 -1.49 -5.66 -11.96
N GLU A 124 -0.22 -6.03 -12.10
CA GLU A 124 0.20 -7.24 -12.77
C GLU A 124 0.31 -8.38 -11.75
N PHE A 125 -0.32 -9.51 -12.04
CA PHE A 125 -0.34 -10.67 -11.14
C PHE A 125 0.75 -11.65 -11.56
N VAL A 126 1.68 -11.96 -10.68
CA VAL A 126 2.80 -12.87 -10.96
C VAL A 126 2.61 -14.16 -10.18
N ALA A 127 2.31 -15.23 -10.89
CA ALA A 127 2.27 -16.58 -10.36
C ALA A 127 3.69 -16.99 -9.92
N LEU A 128 3.80 -17.46 -8.68
CA LEU A 128 5.04 -18.01 -8.13
C LEU A 128 5.23 -19.47 -8.56
N THR A 129 5.32 -19.69 -9.86
CA THR A 129 5.75 -20.95 -10.50
C THR A 129 7.27 -20.98 -10.67
N ASP A 130 7.81 -22.10 -11.14
CA ASP A 130 9.20 -22.21 -11.57
C ASP A 130 9.24 -22.51 -13.08
N PRO A 131 9.54 -21.53 -13.95
CA PRO A 131 9.87 -20.13 -13.65
C PRO A 131 8.62 -19.29 -13.26
N PRO A 132 8.77 -18.10 -12.62
CA PRO A 132 7.66 -17.19 -12.34
C PRO A 132 7.01 -16.70 -13.63
N THR A 133 5.68 -16.61 -13.65
CA THR A 133 4.92 -16.25 -14.87
C THR A 133 3.82 -15.22 -14.59
N LEU A 134 3.46 -14.45 -15.61
CA LEU A 134 2.39 -13.47 -15.52
C LEU A 134 1.02 -14.16 -15.67
N VAL A 135 0.04 -13.75 -14.86
CA VAL A 135 -1.33 -14.27 -14.87
C VAL A 135 -2.26 -13.24 -15.47
N SER A 136 -3.10 -13.67 -16.42
CA SER A 136 -3.94 -12.79 -17.24
C SER A 136 -5.13 -12.16 -16.49
N SER A 137 -5.50 -12.66 -15.32
CA SER A 137 -6.67 -12.22 -14.57
C SER A 137 -6.43 -12.30 -13.07
N PRO A 138 -6.99 -11.36 -12.28
CA PRO A 138 -7.08 -11.53 -10.84
C PRO A 138 -7.83 -12.83 -10.51
N LEU A 139 -7.50 -13.43 -9.36
CA LEU A 139 -8.20 -14.61 -8.85
C LEU A 139 -9.68 -14.27 -8.65
N PRO A 140 -10.64 -15.09 -9.14
CA PRO A 140 -12.08 -14.81 -9.01
C PRO A 140 -12.53 -14.52 -7.56
N HIS A 141 -11.92 -15.20 -6.59
CA HIS A 141 -12.19 -15.00 -5.17
C HIS A 141 -11.70 -13.64 -4.64
N LEU A 142 -10.61 -13.10 -5.18
CA LEU A 142 -10.05 -11.81 -4.78
C LEU A 142 -11.06 -10.67 -4.99
N ALA A 143 -11.79 -10.69 -6.11
CA ALA A 143 -12.82 -9.71 -6.38
C ALA A 143 -13.97 -9.78 -5.36
N SER A 144 -14.39 -10.99 -4.97
CA SER A 144 -15.41 -11.17 -3.94
C SER A 144 -14.96 -10.69 -2.56
N THR A 145 -13.72 -10.99 -2.17
CA THR A 145 -13.11 -10.53 -0.91
C THR A 145 -13.05 -9.00 -0.87
N MET A 146 -12.59 -8.37 -1.95
CA MET A 146 -12.50 -6.92 -2.04
C MET A 146 -13.88 -6.24 -2.00
N LYS A 147 -14.93 -6.82 -2.60
CA LYS A 147 -16.31 -6.33 -2.42
C LYS A 147 -16.69 -6.35 -0.94
N GLY A 148 -16.35 -7.41 -0.21
CA GLY A 148 -16.58 -7.52 1.22
C GLY A 148 -15.90 -6.41 2.03
N VAL A 149 -14.64 -6.08 1.68
CA VAL A 149 -13.88 -4.98 2.28
C VAL A 149 -14.51 -3.62 1.98
N LEU A 150 -14.97 -3.36 0.76
CA LEU A 150 -15.53 -2.06 0.40
C LEU A 150 -16.96 -1.83 0.89
N GLN A 151 -17.71 -2.90 1.14
CA GLN A 151 -19.05 -2.85 1.73
C GLN A 151 -19.02 -2.73 3.26
N LEU A 152 -17.85 -2.55 3.86
CA LEU A 152 -17.74 -2.27 5.28
C LEU A 152 -18.45 -0.93 5.56
N PRO A 153 -19.41 -0.90 6.51
CA PRO A 153 -20.17 0.31 6.76
C PRO A 153 -19.23 1.41 7.21
N ASP A 154 -19.50 2.65 6.80
CA ASP A 154 -18.71 3.86 7.16
C ASP A 154 -18.68 4.18 8.66
N ILE A 155 -19.23 3.29 9.49
CA ILE A 155 -19.12 3.38 10.94
C ILE A 155 -17.62 3.28 11.27
N MET A 156 -17.13 4.25 12.06
CA MET A 156 -15.72 4.50 12.39
C MET A 156 -15.00 3.38 13.18
N THR A 157 -15.40 2.12 13.01
CA THR A 157 -14.82 0.96 13.69
C THR A 157 -13.76 0.32 12.81
N SER A 158 -12.73 -0.23 13.44
CA SER A 158 -11.80 -1.10 12.73
C SER A 158 -12.51 -2.32 12.17
N HIS A 159 -12.03 -2.77 11.02
CA HIS A 159 -12.59 -3.94 10.38
C HIS A 159 -11.52 -5.03 10.33
N SER A 160 -11.82 -6.16 10.97
CA SER A 160 -11.06 -7.38 10.75
C SER A 160 -11.45 -7.95 9.40
N LEU A 161 -10.45 -8.27 8.57
CA LEU A 161 -10.64 -8.94 7.28
C LEU A 161 -11.28 -10.32 7.43
N SER A 162 -11.18 -10.95 8.60
CA SER A 162 -11.70 -12.30 8.84
C SER A 162 -13.04 -12.36 9.58
N GLN A 163 -13.50 -11.28 10.23
CA GLN A 163 -14.70 -11.33 11.09
C GLN A 163 -16.03 -11.19 10.35
N ARG A 164 -16.02 -11.11 9.01
CA ARG A 164 -17.23 -10.87 8.24
C ARG A 164 -17.65 -12.08 7.43
N GLY A 165 -18.54 -12.86 8.01
CA GLY A 165 -19.27 -13.96 7.39
C GLY A 165 -19.07 -15.24 8.19
N GLN A 166 -20.14 -15.75 8.79
CA GLN A 166 -20.18 -17.11 9.34
C GLN A 166 -19.89 -18.19 8.27
N ASP A 167 -19.66 -17.81 7.01
CA ASP A 167 -19.30 -18.66 5.87
C ASP A 167 -17.97 -18.30 5.17
N LEU A 168 -17.25 -17.24 5.58
CA LEU A 168 -15.94 -16.94 4.98
C LEU A 168 -14.86 -17.65 5.79
N SER A 169 -14.31 -18.71 5.20
CA SER A 169 -13.10 -19.35 5.70
C SER A 169 -11.98 -18.30 5.86
N PRO A 170 -11.05 -18.48 6.81
CA PRO A 170 -9.88 -17.62 6.94
C PRO A 170 -9.23 -17.39 5.57
N LEU A 171 -8.85 -16.15 5.27
CA LEU A 171 -8.19 -15.82 4.01
C LEU A 171 -6.87 -16.59 3.92
N ASP A 172 -6.78 -17.46 2.94
CA ASP A 172 -5.53 -18.15 2.66
C ASP A 172 -4.46 -17.19 2.10
N PHE A 173 -3.18 -17.53 2.27
CA PHE A 173 -2.06 -16.72 1.78
C PHE A 173 -2.11 -16.48 0.27
N THR A 174 -2.74 -17.37 -0.51
CA THR A 174 -3.00 -17.16 -1.95
C THR A 174 -3.88 -15.95 -2.25
N LEU A 175 -4.67 -15.48 -1.28
CA LEU A 175 -5.49 -14.27 -1.37
C LEU A 175 -4.89 -13.11 -0.57
N THR A 176 -4.34 -13.36 0.61
CA THR A 176 -3.82 -12.30 1.48
C THR A 176 -2.63 -11.57 0.85
N ILE A 177 -1.68 -12.28 0.22
CA ILE A 177 -0.51 -11.67 -0.43
C ILE A 177 -0.91 -10.73 -1.58
N PRO A 178 -1.70 -11.17 -2.60
CA PRO A 178 -2.10 -10.26 -3.66
C PRO A 178 -3.04 -9.15 -3.17
N LEU A 179 -3.87 -9.41 -2.15
CA LEU A 179 -4.71 -8.37 -1.54
C LEU A 179 -3.85 -7.28 -0.87
N ALA A 180 -2.82 -7.67 -0.12
CA ALA A 180 -1.87 -6.74 0.49
C ALA A 180 -1.17 -5.91 -0.59
N ALA A 181 -0.70 -6.51 -1.68
CA ALA A 181 -0.10 -5.78 -2.80
C ALA A 181 -1.05 -4.74 -3.41
N ILE A 182 -2.34 -5.07 -3.58
CA ILE A 182 -3.34 -4.12 -4.07
C ILE A 182 -3.56 -2.97 -3.08
N VAL A 183 -3.70 -3.28 -1.80
CA VAL A 183 -3.90 -2.30 -0.72
C VAL A 183 -2.69 -1.36 -0.59
N LEU A 184 -1.49 -1.90 -0.67
CA LEU A 184 -0.21 -1.19 -0.60
C LEU A 184 0.16 -0.47 -1.89
N GLU A 185 -0.68 -0.62 -2.91
CA GLU A 185 -0.57 0.00 -4.22
C GLU A 185 0.62 -0.45 -5.06
N TYR A 186 1.10 -1.66 -4.82
CA TYR A 186 2.17 -2.25 -5.62
C TYR A 186 1.69 -2.50 -7.06
N PRO A 187 2.56 -2.23 -8.06
CA PRO A 187 2.26 -2.54 -9.45
C PRO A 187 2.31 -4.04 -9.74
N ILE A 188 2.96 -4.82 -8.87
CA ILE A 188 3.07 -6.28 -8.94
C ILE A 188 2.38 -6.88 -7.72
N ALA A 189 1.53 -7.87 -7.95
CA ALA A 189 0.92 -8.71 -6.92
C ALA A 189 1.37 -10.15 -7.13
N TYR A 190 2.14 -10.68 -6.19
CA TYR A 190 2.52 -12.09 -6.24
C TYR A 190 1.32 -12.97 -5.91
N VAL A 191 1.18 -14.06 -6.65
CA VAL A 191 0.14 -15.07 -6.47
C VAL A 191 0.83 -16.39 -6.10
N PRO A 192 0.91 -16.69 -4.80
CA PRO A 192 1.40 -17.97 -4.33
C PRO A 192 0.55 -19.12 -4.87
N MET A 193 1.19 -20.24 -5.17
CA MET A 193 0.53 -21.47 -5.60
C MET A 193 0.34 -22.42 -4.41
N HIS A 194 -0.81 -23.09 -4.34
CA HIS A 194 -1.02 -24.21 -3.43
C HIS A 194 -0.13 -25.38 -3.86
N THR A 195 1.09 -25.43 -3.33
CA THR A 195 2.00 -26.54 -3.56
C THR A 195 2.09 -27.39 -2.29
N PRO A 196 2.06 -28.74 -2.42
CA PRO A 196 2.18 -29.63 -1.25
C PRO A 196 3.55 -29.54 -0.58
N HIS A 197 4.55 -28.97 -1.27
CA HIS A 197 5.89 -28.73 -0.77
C HIS A 197 6.20 -27.24 -0.93
N PRO A 198 6.30 -26.46 0.17
CA PRO A 198 6.66 -25.06 0.10
C PRO A 198 8.09 -24.93 -0.45
N THR A 199 8.22 -24.59 -1.72
CA THR A 199 9.50 -24.24 -2.33
C THR A 199 9.93 -22.86 -1.81
N PRO A 200 11.23 -22.63 -1.57
CA PRO A 200 11.71 -21.31 -1.15
C PRO A 200 11.38 -20.29 -2.24
N PHE A 201 10.43 -19.40 -1.94
CA PHE A 201 9.89 -18.43 -2.89
C PHE A 201 11.01 -17.51 -3.42
N LEU A 202 11.19 -17.50 -4.75
CA LEU A 202 12.11 -16.60 -5.46
C LEU A 202 13.58 -16.65 -5.00
N SER A 203 13.98 -17.71 -4.28
CA SER A 203 15.37 -17.86 -3.81
C SER A 203 16.31 -18.03 -5.00
N GLY A 204 17.36 -17.22 -5.07
CA GLY A 204 18.30 -17.24 -6.19
C GLY A 204 17.75 -16.67 -7.50
N VAL A 205 16.51 -16.16 -7.50
CA VAL A 205 15.91 -15.51 -8.68
C VAL A 205 16.35 -14.04 -8.71
N PRO A 206 16.88 -13.51 -9.83
CA PRO A 206 17.13 -12.08 -9.99
C PRO A 206 15.84 -11.28 -9.96
N LEU A 207 15.81 -10.24 -9.12
CA LEU A 207 14.68 -9.35 -8.92
C LEU A 207 15.05 -7.92 -9.30
N ASP A 208 14.22 -7.30 -10.12
CA ASP A 208 14.18 -5.84 -10.24
C ASP A 208 13.54 -5.26 -8.98
N VAL A 209 14.34 -4.63 -8.12
CA VAL A 209 13.92 -3.99 -6.87
C VAL A 209 13.74 -2.50 -7.11
N TYR A 210 12.56 -1.99 -6.77
CA TYR A 210 12.18 -0.59 -6.93
C TYR A 210 12.01 0.08 -5.58
N GLU A 211 12.43 1.33 -5.50
CA GLU A 211 12.32 2.17 -4.32
C GLU A 211 11.72 3.52 -4.70
N VAL A 212 10.52 3.80 -4.21
CA VAL A 212 9.80 5.05 -4.48
C VAL A 212 10.05 6.01 -3.33
N THR A 213 10.78 7.08 -3.60
CA THR A 213 11.15 8.10 -2.62
C THR A 213 10.39 9.40 -2.91
N LEU A 214 9.69 9.90 -1.90
CA LEU A 214 9.07 11.21 -1.91
C LEU A 214 10.07 12.22 -1.34
N SER A 215 10.33 13.29 -2.10
CA SER A 215 11.13 14.43 -1.64
C SER A 215 10.21 15.63 -1.45
N LEU A 216 10.05 16.07 -0.21
CA LEU A 216 9.20 17.20 0.13
C LEU A 216 10.01 18.51 0.09
N SER A 217 9.34 19.63 -0.16
CA SER A 217 9.96 20.96 -0.15
C SER A 217 10.58 21.36 1.20
N SER A 218 10.19 20.70 2.30
CA SER A 218 10.84 20.81 3.61
C SER A 218 12.24 20.18 3.68
N GLY A 219 12.70 19.51 2.60
CA GLY A 219 13.95 18.76 2.54
C GLY A 219 13.83 17.33 3.08
N VAL A 220 12.65 16.93 3.55
CA VAL A 220 12.38 15.56 4.00
C VAL A 220 12.36 14.63 2.80
N ARG A 221 13.20 13.58 2.85
CA ARG A 221 13.15 12.44 1.92
C ARG A 221 12.57 11.25 2.66
N HIS A 222 11.52 10.66 2.11
CA HIS A 222 10.81 9.54 2.71
C HIS A 222 10.62 8.43 1.69
N VAL A 223 11.05 7.21 2.03
CA VAL A 223 10.80 6.04 1.19
C VAL A 223 9.37 5.60 1.40
N MET A 224 8.52 5.89 0.43
CA MET A 224 7.09 5.61 0.50
C MET A 224 6.79 4.14 0.24
N MET A 225 7.51 3.48 -0.67
CA MET A 225 7.35 2.05 -0.92
C MET A 225 8.60 1.41 -1.50
N LYS A 226 8.77 0.13 -1.21
CA LYS A 226 9.68 -0.78 -1.90
C LYS A 226 8.89 -2.00 -2.36
N PHE A 227 9.18 -2.46 -3.57
CA PHE A 227 8.62 -3.70 -4.12
C PHE A 227 9.62 -4.31 -5.11
N SER A 228 9.35 -5.53 -5.54
CA SER A 228 10.18 -6.24 -6.51
C SER A 228 9.35 -6.85 -7.64
N CYS A 229 10.00 -7.14 -8.75
CA CYS A 229 9.49 -7.94 -9.87
C CYS A 229 10.57 -8.95 -10.27
N PRO A 230 10.26 -10.22 -10.56
CA PRO A 230 11.25 -11.14 -11.12
C PRO A 230 11.74 -10.61 -12.47
N ALA A 231 13.05 -10.46 -12.63
CA ALA A 231 13.64 -9.82 -13.80
C ALA A 231 13.28 -10.55 -15.11
N SER A 232 13.11 -11.88 -15.05
CA SER A 232 12.62 -12.68 -16.18
C SER A 232 11.25 -12.22 -16.68
N VAL A 233 10.31 -11.95 -15.76
CA VAL A 233 8.98 -11.47 -16.09
C VAL A 233 9.02 -10.07 -16.70
N GLY A 234 9.90 -9.20 -16.20
CA GLY A 234 10.15 -7.88 -16.79
C GLY A 234 10.71 -7.94 -18.22
N MET A 235 11.55 -8.94 -18.51
CA MET A 235 12.11 -9.18 -19.85
C MET A 235 11.10 -9.81 -20.81
N ASP A 236 10.22 -10.69 -20.33
CA ASP A 236 9.20 -11.37 -21.13
C ASP A 236 8.05 -10.43 -21.53
N TYR A 237 7.81 -9.38 -20.75
CA TYR A 237 6.73 -8.41 -20.95
C TYR A 237 7.23 -6.95 -20.86
N PRO A 238 8.18 -6.53 -21.71
CA PRO A 238 8.86 -5.24 -21.59
C PRO A 238 7.92 -4.03 -21.78
N GLU A 239 6.83 -4.20 -22.54
CA GLU A 239 5.82 -3.18 -22.78
C GLU A 239 5.01 -2.83 -21.52
N ARG A 240 5.00 -3.73 -20.52
CA ARG A 240 4.28 -3.56 -19.25
C ARG A 240 5.20 -3.42 -18.05
N LEU A 241 6.27 -4.21 -18.03
CA LEU A 241 7.06 -4.50 -16.83
C LEU A 241 8.56 -4.21 -16.97
N SER A 242 8.99 -3.62 -18.09
CA SER A 242 10.37 -3.11 -18.14
C SER A 242 10.61 -2.06 -17.05
N SER A 243 11.85 -1.97 -16.56
CA SER A 243 12.21 -1.00 -15.52
C SER A 243 11.83 0.43 -15.89
N ASP A 244 12.05 0.81 -17.16
CA ASP A 244 11.77 2.17 -17.61
C ASP A 244 10.27 2.44 -17.63
N ARG A 245 9.46 1.49 -18.11
CA ARG A 245 8.00 1.61 -18.10
C ARG A 245 7.45 1.70 -16.67
N LEU A 246 7.93 0.85 -15.76
CA LEU A 246 7.51 0.89 -14.36
C LEU A 246 7.91 2.21 -13.68
N LYS A 247 9.13 2.71 -13.91
CA LYS A 247 9.59 4.00 -13.38
C LYS A 247 8.73 5.16 -13.89
N GLU A 248 8.45 5.19 -15.18
CA GLU A 248 7.59 6.21 -15.80
C GLU A 248 6.21 6.19 -15.16
N ARG A 249 5.53 5.04 -15.18
CA ARG A 249 4.18 4.86 -14.64
C ARG A 249 4.06 5.28 -13.17
N LEU A 250 5.02 4.86 -12.34
CA LEU A 250 5.01 5.22 -10.91
C LEU A 250 5.26 6.71 -10.70
N ARG A 251 6.19 7.30 -11.46
CA ARG A 251 6.50 8.73 -11.37
C ARG A 251 5.29 9.57 -11.76
N GLU A 252 4.64 9.26 -12.88
CA GLU A 252 3.44 9.96 -13.35
C GLU A 252 2.31 9.88 -12.33
N ARG A 253 1.97 8.66 -11.88
CA ARG A 253 0.90 8.42 -10.90
C ARG A 253 1.10 9.21 -9.61
N PHE A 254 2.28 9.10 -8.99
CA PHE A 254 2.52 9.75 -7.70
C PHE A 254 2.78 11.25 -7.82
N ARG A 255 3.36 11.72 -8.93
CA ARG A 255 3.48 13.16 -9.20
C ARG A 255 2.10 13.81 -9.35
N ALA A 256 1.20 13.21 -10.13
CA ALA A 256 -0.16 13.73 -10.31
C ALA A 256 -0.91 13.88 -8.97
N ARG A 257 -0.78 12.90 -8.07
CA ARG A 257 -1.38 12.97 -6.73
C ARG A 257 -0.72 14.01 -5.83
N LEU A 258 0.61 14.12 -5.90
CA LEU A 258 1.35 15.15 -5.17
C LEU A 258 0.91 16.56 -5.62
N GLU A 259 0.78 16.77 -6.93
CA GLU A 259 0.31 18.04 -7.50
C GLU A 259 -1.14 18.37 -7.09
N ALA A 260 -2.03 17.36 -7.10
CA ALA A 260 -3.41 17.51 -6.67
C ALA A 260 -3.53 17.93 -5.19
N MET A 261 -2.65 17.42 -4.32
CA MET A 261 -2.59 17.84 -2.91
C MET A 261 -2.15 19.30 -2.74
N VAL A 262 -1.25 19.74 -3.61
CA VAL A 262 -0.52 21.01 -3.51
C VAL A 262 -1.21 22.16 -4.28
N GLY A 263 -2.18 21.87 -5.13
CA GLY A 263 -2.89 22.88 -5.92
C GLY A 263 -2.00 23.54 -6.98
N GLY A 264 -1.08 22.78 -7.58
CA GLY A 264 -0.24 23.23 -8.71
C GLY A 264 1.05 23.99 -8.33
N GLY A 265 1.43 24.03 -7.06
CA GLY A 265 2.75 24.53 -6.61
C GLY A 265 3.87 23.48 -6.64
N ASN A 266 5.13 23.91 -6.60
CA ASN A 266 6.32 23.05 -6.52
C ASN A 266 6.52 22.46 -5.11
N GLY A 267 5.62 21.57 -4.69
CA GLY A 267 5.54 21.08 -3.30
C GLY A 267 6.47 19.91 -2.94
N GLY A 268 7.00 19.23 -3.94
CA GLY A 268 7.89 18.09 -3.80
C GLY A 268 8.12 17.37 -5.13
N ASP A 269 8.89 16.29 -5.10
CA ASP A 269 9.18 15.45 -6.27
C ASP A 269 9.15 13.97 -5.88
N VAL A 270 9.02 13.11 -6.89
CA VAL A 270 9.00 11.65 -6.74
C VAL A 270 10.17 11.06 -7.53
N GLU A 271 11.04 10.36 -6.81
CA GLU A 271 12.19 9.65 -7.36
C GLU A 271 11.94 8.14 -7.32
N ILE A 272 12.25 7.45 -8.41
CA ILE A 272 12.12 5.98 -8.50
C ILE A 272 13.52 5.39 -8.68
N GLY A 273 14.06 4.83 -7.60
CA GLY A 273 15.28 4.02 -7.61
C GLY A 273 15.00 2.62 -8.15
N HIS A 274 15.99 2.03 -8.83
CA HIS A 274 15.92 0.67 -9.35
C HIS A 274 17.30 0.03 -9.30
N ARG A 275 17.32 -1.26 -8.99
CA ARG A 275 18.51 -2.11 -9.03
C ARG A 275 18.08 -3.56 -9.17
N VAL A 276 19.00 -4.41 -9.64
CA VAL A 276 18.79 -5.85 -9.69
C VAL A 276 19.45 -6.48 -8.47
N GLU A 277 18.71 -7.31 -7.73
CA GLU A 277 19.20 -8.05 -6.58
C GLU A 277 18.90 -9.55 -6.71
N VAL A 278 19.78 -10.38 -6.16
CA VAL A 278 19.52 -11.82 -5.96
C VAL A 278 19.53 -12.05 -4.46
N LEU A 279 18.43 -12.60 -3.94
CA LEU A 279 18.24 -12.78 -2.50
C LEU A 279 18.09 -14.27 -2.17
N ASP A 280 18.65 -14.68 -1.04
CA ASP A 280 18.45 -16.04 -0.52
C ASP A 280 17.00 -16.26 -0.07
N ARG A 281 16.35 -15.20 0.40
CA ARG A 281 14.96 -15.17 0.86
C ARG A 281 14.29 -13.87 0.48
N VAL A 282 13.03 -13.97 0.05
CA VAL A 282 12.18 -12.82 -0.29
C VAL A 282 11.03 -12.77 0.71
N ALA A 283 10.81 -11.61 1.32
CA ALA A 283 9.60 -11.35 2.09
C ALA A 283 8.48 -10.99 1.12
N LEU A 284 7.34 -11.70 1.24
CA LEU A 284 6.12 -11.49 0.46
C LEU A 284 5.03 -10.92 1.36
#